data_AF-A0A359LYH0-F1
#
_entry.id   AF-A0A359LYH0-F1
#
_cell.length_a   1.000
_cell.length_b   1.000
_cell.length_c   1.000
_cell.angle_alpha   90.00
_cell.angle_beta   90.00
_cell.angle_gamma   90.00
#
_symmetry.space_group_name_H-M   'P 1'
#
loop_
_entity.id
_entity.type
_entity.pdbx_description
1 polymer ?
#
loop_
_entity_poly.entity_id
_entity_poly.type
_entity_poly.pdbx_seq_one_letter_code
_entity_poly.pdbx_strand_id
1 'polypeptide(L)' 'MLLNLALAYAIAGVLFGVAFVARGAEKIDPAARGASLGFRLLILPGSAALWPLLLVRWLRA' A
#
# COMPACT_ATOMS: atom_id res chain seq x y z
N MET A 1 -14.25 8.67 -20.22
CA MET A 1 -14.10 7.22 -20.00
C MET A 1 -12.78 6.86 -19.31
N LEU A 2 -11.61 7.30 -19.81
CA LEU A 2 -10.31 7.06 -19.15
C LEU A 2 -10.19 7.63 -17.73
N LEU A 3 -10.74 8.83 -17.47
CA LEU A 3 -10.62 9.48 -16.17
C LEU A 3 -11.26 8.66 -15.03
N ASN A 4 -12.41 8.04 -15.27
CA ASN A 4 -13.08 7.19 -14.28
C ASN A 4 -12.27 5.92 -13.97
N LEU A 5 -11.63 5.33 -14.97
CA LEU A 5 -10.74 4.18 -14.78
C LEU A 5 -9.51 4.56 -13.94
N ALA A 6 -8.90 5.71 -14.23
CA ALA A 6 -7.78 6.23 -13.46
C ALA A 6 -8.20 6.54 -12.00
N LEU A 7 -9.40 7.10 -11.80
CA LEU A 7 -9.92 7.39 -10.47
C LEU A 7 -10.21 6.11 -9.68
N ALA A 8 -10.83 5.12 -10.30
CA ALA A 8 -11.08 3.82 -9.68
C ALA A 8 -9.76 3.12 -9.30
N TYR A 9 -8.74 3.19 -10.15
CA TYR A 9 -7.42 2.66 -9.86
C TYR A 9 -6.74 3.39 -8.69
N ALA A 10 -6.84 4.73 -8.65
CA ALA A 10 -6.30 5.53 -7.57
C ALA A 10 -7.02 5.24 -6.23
N ILE A 11 -8.35 5.13 -6.23
CA ILE A 11 -9.14 4.78 -5.05
C ILE A 11 -8.75 3.39 -4.54
N ALA A 12 -8.64 2.40 -5.44
CA ALA A 12 -8.17 1.05 -5.09
C ALA A 12 -6.76 1.08 -4.49
N GLY A 13 -5.86 1.88 -5.07
CA GLY A 13 -4.51 2.08 -4.55
C GLY A 13 -4.51 2.70 -3.15
N VAL A 14 -5.33 3.71 -2.88
CA VAL A 14 -5.45 4.31 -1.54
C VAL A 14 -5.99 3.31 -0.53
N LEU A 15 -7.07 2.59 -0.86
CA LEU A 15 -7.64 1.55 0.00
C LEU A 15 -6.62 0.45 0.30
N PHE A 16 -5.89 0.01 -0.73
CA PHE A 16 -4.81 -0.95 -0.58
C PHE A 16 -3.69 -0.40 0.30
N GLY A 17 -3.23 0.83 0.06
CA GLY A 17 -2.17 1.48 0.82
C GLY A 17 -2.50 1.58 2.31
N VAL A 18 -3.76 1.93 2.66
CA VAL A 18 -4.22 1.93 4.05
C VAL A 18 -4.18 0.53 4.66
N ALA A 19 -4.70 -0.48 3.99
CA ALA A 19 -4.68 -1.87 4.46
C ALA A 19 -3.24 -2.42 4.57
N PHE A 20 -2.39 -2.08 3.61
CA PHE A 20 -0.99 -2.45 3.54
C PHE A 20 -0.20 -1.85 4.70
N VAL A 21 -0.34 -0.54 4.93
CA VAL A 21 0.35 0.15 6.02
C VAL A 21 -0.14 -0.34 7.39
N ALA A 22 -1.41 -0.74 7.51
CA ALA A 22 -1.97 -1.28 8.74
C ALA A 22 -1.52 -2.71 9.06
N ARG A 23 -1.41 -3.59 8.05
CA ARG A 23 -1.14 -5.03 8.26
C ARG A 23 -0.17 -5.67 7.27
N GLY A 24 -0.10 -5.21 6.03
CA GLY A 24 0.78 -5.78 5.01
C GLY A 24 2.27 -5.49 5.21
N ALA A 25 2.59 -4.29 5.72
CA ALA A 25 3.97 -3.84 5.91
C ALA A 25 4.73 -4.75 6.89
N GLU A 26 4.13 -5.09 8.02
CA GLU A 26 4.71 -6.00 9.02
C GLU A 26 4.84 -7.45 8.52
N LYS A 27 4.02 -7.84 7.53
CA LYS A 27 4.00 -9.22 7.00
C LYS A 27 5.09 -9.44 5.95
N ILE A 28 5.39 -8.43 5.13
CA ILE A 28 6.44 -8.49 4.11
C ILE A 28 7.80 -8.17 4.69
N ASP A 29 7.87 -7.21 5.61
CA ASP A 29 9.12 -6.78 6.22
C ASP A 29 9.03 -6.81 7.74
N PRO A 30 9.70 -7.78 8.40
CA PRO A 30 9.81 -7.81 9.85
C PRO A 30 10.43 -6.52 10.43
N ALA A 31 11.22 -5.77 9.66
CA ALA A 31 11.77 -4.47 10.08
C ALA A 31 10.70 -3.37 10.14
N ALA A 32 9.56 -3.54 9.46
CA ALA A 32 8.41 -2.66 9.61
C ALA A 32 7.66 -2.89 10.95
N ARG A 33 7.96 -3.98 11.66
CA ARG A 33 7.43 -4.29 12.98
C ARG A 33 8.09 -3.35 14.00
N GLY A 34 7.37 -2.28 14.35
CA GLY A 34 7.89 -1.19 15.19
C GLY A 34 8.12 0.12 14.43
N ALA A 35 7.86 0.17 13.13
CA ALA A 35 7.92 1.41 12.36
C ALA A 35 6.90 2.42 12.90
N SER A 36 7.36 3.66 13.12
CA SER A 36 6.55 4.75 13.65
C SER A 36 5.40 5.11 12.70
N LEU A 37 4.33 5.69 13.25
CA LEU A 37 3.20 6.20 12.45
C LEU A 37 3.63 7.18 11.34
N GLY A 38 4.72 7.94 11.56
CA GLY A 38 5.30 8.82 10.56
C GLY A 38 5.90 8.07 9.37
N PHE A 39 6.62 6.96 9.61
CA PHE A 39 7.14 6.11 8.53
C PHE A 39 6.00 5.51 7.71
N ARG A 40 4.96 5.03 8.40
CA ARG A 40 3.72 4.50 7.81
C ARG A 40 3.01 5.51 6.90
N LEU A 41 2.91 6.76 7.32
CA LEU A 41 2.36 7.86 6.51
C LEU A 41 3.23 8.20 5.30
N LEU A 42 4.56 8.14 5.45
CA LEU A 42 5.50 8.46 4.38
C LEU A 42 5.46 7.41 3.25
N ILE A 43 5.32 6.12 3.61
CA ILE A 43 5.23 5.04 2.63
C ILE A 43 3.82 4.89 2.03
N LEU A 44 2.78 5.47 2.64
CA LEU A 44 1.40 5.37 2.20
C LEU A 44 1.16 5.87 0.75
N PRO A 45 1.63 7.05 0.33
CA PRO A 45 1.48 7.50 -1.05
C PRO A 45 2.27 6.63 -2.04
N GLY A 46 3.48 6.20 -1.68
CA GLY A 46 4.29 5.31 -2.51
C GLY A 46 3.65 3.93 -2.67
N SER A 47 3.06 3.41 -1.60
CA SER A 47 2.36 2.12 -1.60
C SER A 47 1.01 2.18 -2.31
N ALA A 48 0.30 3.31 -2.24
CA ALA A 48 -0.89 3.54 -3.03
C ALA A 48 -0.59 3.67 -4.53
N ALA A 49 0.53 4.31 -4.91
CA ALA A 49 0.94 4.40 -6.32
C ALA A 49 1.39 3.05 -6.88
N LEU A 50 2.13 2.27 -6.09
CA LEU A 50 2.70 0.97 -6.48
C LEU A 50 1.88 -0.23 -5.96
N TRP A 51 0.59 0.00 -5.70
CA TRP A 51 -0.29 -1.01 -5.09
C TRP A 51 -0.35 -2.36 -5.81
N PRO A 52 -0.32 -2.49 -7.17
CA PRO A 52 -0.41 -3.80 -7.80
C PRO A 52 0.84 -4.62 -7.55
N LEU A 53 2.01 -3.97 -7.56
CA LEU A 53 3.29 -4.63 -7.31
C LEU A 53 3.38 -5.08 -5.85
N LEU A 54 2.95 -4.23 -4.92
CA LEU A 54 2.92 -4.55 -3.49
C LEU A 54 1.87 -5.61 -3.15
N LEU A 55 0.73 -5.63 -3.85
CA LEU A 55 -0.28 -6.69 -3.72
C LEU A 55 0.30 -8.04 -4.12
N VAL A 56 1.01 -8.12 -5.25
CA VAL A 56 1.68 -9.37 -5.67
C VAL A 56 2.74 -9.79 -4.66
N ARG A 57 3.54 -8.85 -4.14
CA ARG A 57 4.52 -9.15 -3.09
C ARG A 57 3.86 -9.61 -1.80
N TRP A 58 2.73 -9.02 -1.42
CA TRP A 58 2.00 -9.38 -0.21
C TRP A 58 1.35 -10.76 -0.29
N LEU A 59 0.84 -11.14 -1.47
CA LEU A 59 0.30 -12.47 -1.71
C LEU A 59 1.38 -13.55 -1.77
N ARG A 60 2.62 -13.18 -2.11
CA ARG A 60 3.78 -14.10 -2.13
C ARG A 60 4.54 -14.18 -0.81
N ALA A 61 4.27 -13.27 0.14
CA ALA A 61 4.89 -13.22 1.46
C ALA A 61 4.05 -13.97 2.52
#